data_AF-W8BXX8-F1
#
_entry.id   AF-W8BXX8-F1
#
_cell.length_a   1.000
_cell.length_b   1.000
_cell.length_c   1.000
_cell.angle_alpha   90.00
_cell.angle_beta   90.00
_cell.angle_gamma   90.00
#
_symmetry.space_group_name_H-M   'P 1'
#
loop_
_entity.id
_entity.type
_entity.pdbx_description
1 polymer ?
#
loop_
_entity_poly.entity_id
_entity_poly.type
_entity_poly.pdbx_seq_one_letter_code
_entity_poly.pdbx_strand_id
1 'polypeptide(L)'
;LFAQRTHNLQFSKDKTNKYAMVSMKLFVFVLLSCVIATVYAMPNEQLLGGESQLSGADLKEAESELQESLTKLKGLGEGPDFKISKVNSASRQVVSGTLLKLDVDLQAGNEIKKCLVEIWSQPWLENGIQVTFNCPGGEKIVRKHSA
;
A
#
# COMPACT_ATOMS: atom_id res chain seq x y z
N LEU A 1 52.83 -54.26 -6.86
CA LEU A 1 51.90 -53.87 -5.76
C LEU A 1 51.89 -52.36 -5.43
N PHE A 2 52.90 -51.56 -5.81
CA PHE A 2 52.93 -50.12 -5.49
C PHE A 2 52.10 -49.21 -6.42
N ALA A 3 51.89 -49.58 -7.70
CA ALA A 3 51.18 -48.75 -8.68
C ALA A 3 49.65 -48.71 -8.50
N GLN A 4 49.04 -49.77 -7.94
CA GLN A 4 47.57 -49.84 -7.76
C GLN A 4 47.07 -48.94 -6.60
N ARG A 5 47.96 -48.58 -5.67
CA ARG A 5 47.62 -47.84 -4.44
C ARG A 5 47.51 -46.33 -4.68
N THR A 6 48.28 -45.76 -5.62
CA THR A 6 48.27 -44.32 -5.91
C THR A 6 47.04 -43.90 -6.72
N HIS A 7 46.56 -44.75 -7.62
CA HIS A 7 45.37 -44.48 -8.45
C HIS A 7 44.07 -44.40 -7.62
N ASN A 8 43.94 -45.24 -6.59
CA ASN A 8 42.79 -45.22 -5.68
C ASN A 8 42.74 -43.97 -4.78
N LEU A 9 43.91 -43.44 -4.37
CA LEU A 9 43.98 -42.22 -3.55
C LEU A 9 43.64 -40.95 -4.35
N GLN A 10 44.06 -40.84 -5.61
CA GLN A 10 43.69 -39.70 -6.46
C GLN A 10 42.18 -39.69 -6.78
N PHE A 11 41.60 -40.85 -7.09
CA PHE A 11 40.16 -40.96 -7.36
C PHE A 11 39.30 -40.63 -6.13
N SER A 12 39.75 -41.00 -4.92
CA SER A 12 39.09 -40.63 -3.66
C SER A 12 39.12 -39.12 -3.40
N LYS A 13 40.24 -38.44 -3.71
CA LYS A 13 40.44 -37.01 -3.46
C LYS A 13 39.65 -36.12 -4.44
N ASP A 14 39.51 -36.56 -5.68
CA ASP A 14 38.70 -35.91 -6.72
C ASP A 14 37.19 -36.01 -6.40
N LYS A 15 36.71 -37.19 -5.95
CA LYS A 15 35.34 -37.32 -5.43
C LYS A 15 35.06 -36.36 -4.27
N THR A 16 35.91 -36.32 -3.25
CA THR A 16 35.69 -35.44 -2.09
C THR A 16 35.65 -33.97 -2.46
N ASN A 17 36.47 -33.50 -3.40
CA ASN A 17 36.43 -32.11 -3.89
C ASN A 17 35.17 -31.81 -4.70
N LYS A 18 34.73 -32.75 -5.54
CA LYS A 18 33.48 -32.60 -6.31
C LYS A 18 32.26 -32.57 -5.38
N TYR A 19 32.15 -33.47 -4.41
CA TYR A 19 31.06 -33.47 -3.43
C TYR A 19 31.11 -32.22 -2.52
N ALA A 20 32.29 -31.75 -2.13
CA ALA A 20 32.44 -30.50 -1.39
C ALA A 20 31.98 -29.28 -2.21
N MET A 21 32.33 -29.22 -3.50
CA MET A 21 31.92 -28.12 -4.40
C MET A 21 30.43 -28.15 -4.73
N VAL A 22 29.82 -29.33 -4.87
CA VAL A 22 28.37 -29.50 -5.08
C VAL A 22 27.58 -29.15 -3.81
N SER A 23 28.07 -29.60 -2.64
CA SER A 23 27.48 -29.27 -1.35
C SER A 23 27.52 -27.76 -1.07
N MET A 24 28.67 -27.12 -1.27
CA MET A 24 28.84 -25.67 -1.11
C MET A 24 27.87 -24.88 -2.01
N LYS A 25 27.68 -25.31 -3.27
CA LYS A 25 26.73 -24.69 -4.20
C LYS A 25 25.29 -24.85 -3.73
N LEU A 26 24.89 -26.03 -3.26
CA LEU A 26 23.54 -26.25 -2.70
C LEU A 26 23.27 -25.36 -1.49
N PHE A 27 24.24 -25.23 -0.58
CA PHE A 27 24.11 -24.34 0.58
C PHE A 27 23.96 -22.88 0.17
N VAL A 28 24.68 -22.41 -0.85
CA VAL A 28 24.54 -21.05 -1.37
C VAL A 28 23.15 -20.81 -1.96
N PHE A 29 22.58 -21.76 -2.71
CA PHE A 29 21.22 -21.63 -3.26
C PHE A 29 20.14 -21.65 -2.16
N VAL A 30 20.30 -22.50 -1.14
CA VAL A 30 19.38 -22.54 0.01
C VAL A 30 19.42 -21.22 0.78
N LEU A 31 20.61 -20.67 1.05
CA LEU A 31 20.74 -19.37 1.71
C LEU A 31 20.15 -18.23 0.88
N LEU A 32 20.35 -18.21 -0.44
CA LEU A 32 19.76 -17.21 -1.32
C LEU A 32 18.22 -17.27 -1.34
N SER A 33 17.66 -18.48 -1.37
CA SER A 33 16.20 -18.67 -1.35
C SER A 33 15.58 -18.23 -0.02
N CYS A 34 16.28 -18.43 1.11
CA CYS A 34 15.83 -18.03 2.43
C CYS A 34 15.78 -16.50 2.57
N VAL A 35 16.77 -15.79 2.02
CA VAL A 35 16.78 -14.30 2.00
C VAL A 35 15.60 -13.74 1.22
N ILE A 36 15.27 -14.33 0.06
CA ILE A 36 14.15 -13.87 -0.77
C ILE A 36 12.81 -14.02 -0.02
N ALA A 37 12.59 -15.16 0.67
CA ALA A 37 11.38 -15.35 1.46
C ALA A 37 11.23 -14.33 2.60
N THR A 38 12.33 -13.93 3.25
CA THR A 38 12.28 -12.91 4.31
C THR A 38 11.96 -11.50 3.79
N VAL A 39 12.36 -11.15 2.55
CA VAL A 39 12.06 -9.84 1.97
C VAL A 39 10.57 -9.68 1.67
N TYR A 40 9.91 -10.73 1.19
CA TYR A 40 8.46 -10.70 0.91
C TYR A 40 7.58 -10.74 2.16
N ALA A 41 8.15 -11.10 3.32
CA ALA A 41 7.42 -11.17 4.58
C ALA A 41 7.40 -9.83 5.36
N MET A 42 8.08 -8.79 4.85
CA MET A 42 8.07 -7.48 5.52
C MET A 42 6.79 -6.71 5.18
N PRO A 43 6.09 -6.15 6.19
CA PRO A 43 5.01 -5.20 5.94
C PRO A 43 5.58 -3.95 5.26
N ASN A 44 4.77 -3.31 4.42
CA ASN A 44 5.14 -2.06 3.75
C ASN A 44 5.23 -0.95 4.81
N GLU A 45 6.43 -0.65 5.28
CA GLU A 45 6.70 0.44 6.23
C GLU A 45 6.33 1.78 5.55
N GLN A 46 5.16 2.33 5.88
CA GLN A 46 4.77 3.67 5.43
C GLN A 46 5.66 4.70 6.15
N LEU A 47 6.61 5.29 5.42
CA LEU A 47 7.46 6.37 5.92
C LEU A 47 6.57 7.52 6.44
N LEU A 48 6.67 7.81 7.73
CA LEU A 48 5.83 8.82 8.39
C LEU A 48 6.16 10.22 7.84
N GLY A 49 5.13 10.91 7.33
CA GLY A 49 5.20 12.30 6.84
C GLY A 49 5.33 12.46 5.32
N GLY A 50 5.79 11.43 4.61
CA GLY A 50 5.78 11.39 3.15
C GLY A 50 4.37 11.08 2.61
N GLU A 51 4.08 11.50 1.38
CA GLU A 51 2.88 11.05 0.69
C GLU A 51 3.07 9.59 0.29
N SER A 52 2.16 8.74 0.75
CA SER A 52 2.17 7.30 0.50
C SER A 52 0.99 6.93 -0.39
N GLN A 53 1.27 6.30 -1.53
CA GLN A 53 0.25 5.84 -2.45
C GLN A 53 -0.43 4.60 -1.87
N LEU A 54 -1.76 4.61 -1.78
CA LEU A 54 -2.55 3.49 -1.25
C LEU A 54 -2.85 2.48 -2.37
N SER A 55 -2.84 1.20 -2.02
CA SER A 55 -3.16 0.10 -2.94
C SER A 55 -3.76 -1.08 -2.19
N GLY A 56 -4.45 -1.97 -2.92
CA GLY A 56 -5.03 -3.19 -2.32
C GLY A 56 -6.03 -2.89 -1.20
N ALA A 57 -5.75 -3.41 0.00
CA ALA A 57 -6.62 -3.23 1.16
C ALA A 57 -6.74 -1.77 1.60
N ASP A 58 -5.62 -1.03 1.60
CA ASP A 58 -5.58 0.37 2.05
C ASP A 58 -6.41 1.29 1.14
N LEU A 59 -6.46 1.00 -0.16
CA LEU A 59 -7.29 1.74 -1.12
C LEU A 59 -8.79 1.54 -0.82
N LYS A 60 -9.17 0.32 -0.43
CA LYS A 60 -10.55 -0.02 -0.07
C LYS A 60 -10.96 0.59 1.28
N GLU A 61 -10.01 0.68 2.21
CA GLU A 61 -10.20 1.42 3.47
C GLU A 61 -10.46 2.91 3.18
N ALA A 62 -9.64 3.53 2.33
CA ALA A 62 -9.83 4.92 1.93
C ALA A 62 -11.18 5.18 1.23
N GLU A 63 -11.65 4.24 0.39
CA GLU A 63 -12.99 4.30 -0.20
C GLU A 63 -14.08 4.26 0.88
N SER A 64 -13.92 3.39 1.88
CA SER A 64 -14.86 3.26 3.00
C SER A 64 -14.89 4.53 3.85
N GLU A 65 -13.73 5.11 4.14
CA GLU A 65 -13.58 6.40 4.86
C GLU A 65 -14.33 7.53 4.12
N LEU A 66 -14.19 7.61 2.80
CA LEU A 66 -14.95 8.56 1.98
C LEU A 66 -16.46 8.29 2.02
N GLN A 67 -16.89 7.02 1.95
CA GLN A 67 -18.31 6.65 1.98
C GLN A 67 -18.95 7.02 3.33
N GLU A 68 -18.24 6.82 4.44
CA GLU A 68 -18.68 7.21 5.77
C GLU A 68 -18.84 8.72 5.89
N SER A 69 -17.84 9.48 5.42
CA SER A 69 -17.92 10.94 5.34
C SER A 69 -19.13 11.42 4.54
N LEU A 70 -19.38 10.85 3.35
CA LEU A 70 -20.55 11.20 2.54
C LEU A 70 -21.86 10.89 3.27
N THR A 71 -21.94 9.75 3.97
CA THR A 71 -23.13 9.35 4.74
C THR A 71 -23.40 10.31 5.90
N LYS A 72 -22.36 10.68 6.66
CA LYS A 72 -22.46 11.66 7.75
C LYS A 72 -22.92 13.02 7.23
N LEU A 73 -22.31 13.52 6.15
CA LEU A 73 -22.67 14.79 5.54
C LEU A 73 -24.11 14.82 5.02
N LYS A 74 -24.61 13.73 4.44
CA LYS A 74 -26.02 13.59 4.04
C LYS A 74 -26.96 13.63 5.23
N GLY A 75 -26.61 12.94 6.32
CA GLY A 75 -27.40 12.95 7.56
C GLY A 75 -27.55 14.35 8.18
N LEU A 76 -26.55 15.21 7.99
CA LEU A 76 -26.56 16.61 8.45
C LEU A 76 -27.32 17.56 7.51
N GLY A 77 -27.71 17.12 6.30
CA GLY A 77 -28.26 18.00 5.26
C GLY A 77 -27.24 18.98 4.68
N GLU A 78 -25.96 18.80 5.00
CA GLU A 78 -24.86 19.68 4.64
C GLU A 78 -24.02 19.11 3.47
N GLY A 79 -24.38 17.96 2.92
CA GLY A 79 -23.66 17.33 1.81
C GLY A 79 -24.37 17.48 0.46
N PRO A 80 -23.66 17.76 -0.65
CA PRO A 80 -24.17 17.41 -1.97
C PRO A 80 -24.48 15.89 -2.04
N ASP A 81 -25.51 15.50 -2.79
CA ASP A 81 -25.91 14.08 -2.93
C ASP A 81 -24.96 13.32 -3.88
N PHE A 82 -23.68 13.26 -3.50
CA PHE A 82 -22.67 12.51 -4.23
C PHE A 82 -22.73 11.03 -3.88
N LYS A 83 -22.44 10.20 -4.88
CA LYS A 83 -22.22 8.76 -4.73
C LYS A 83 -20.87 8.40 -5.36
N ILE A 84 -20.14 7.49 -4.73
CA ILE A 84 -18.88 7.00 -5.27
C ILE A 84 -19.21 6.09 -6.45
N SER A 85 -18.72 6.43 -7.65
CA SER A 85 -18.82 5.57 -8.82
C SER A 85 -17.57 4.69 -8.96
N LYS A 86 -16.38 5.27 -8.76
CA LYS A 86 -15.10 4.56 -8.85
C LYS A 86 -13.98 5.35 -8.18
N VAL A 87 -13.15 4.70 -7.37
CA VAL A 87 -11.90 5.28 -6.88
C VAL A 87 -10.77 4.97 -7.88
N ASN A 88 -10.13 6.01 -8.42
CA ASN A 88 -9.03 5.87 -9.38
C ASN A 88 -7.68 5.73 -8.67
N SER A 89 -7.43 6.56 -7.66
CA SER A 89 -6.22 6.51 -6.84
C SER A 89 -6.47 7.16 -5.48
N ALA A 90 -5.66 6.80 -4.48
CA ALA A 90 -5.67 7.48 -3.18
C ALA A 90 -4.25 7.56 -2.62
N SER A 91 -3.98 8.64 -1.89
CA SER A 91 -2.72 8.84 -1.17
C SER A 91 -2.98 9.33 0.25
N ARG A 92 -2.14 8.89 1.19
CA ARG A 92 -2.22 9.28 2.60
C ARG A 92 -0.92 9.96 3.02
N GLN A 93 -1.05 11.03 3.78
CA GLN A 93 0.08 11.79 4.32
C GLN A 93 -0.20 12.20 5.76
N VAL A 94 0.79 12.00 6.64
CA VAL A 94 0.74 12.52 8.01
C VAL A 94 1.19 13.98 7.99
N VAL A 95 0.35 14.87 8.52
CA VAL A 95 0.58 16.31 8.64
C VAL A 95 0.25 16.74 10.08
N SER A 96 -0.35 17.91 10.31
CA SER A 96 -1.07 18.22 11.56
C SER A 96 -2.38 17.43 11.65
N GLY A 97 -2.32 16.11 11.55
CA GLY A 97 -3.45 15.19 11.33
C GLY A 97 -3.11 14.14 10.28
N THR A 98 -4.13 13.53 9.71
CA THR A 98 -3.99 12.65 8.54
C THR A 98 -4.69 13.30 7.37
N LEU A 99 -3.98 13.49 6.26
CA LEU A 99 -4.53 13.96 5.00
C LEU A 99 -4.66 12.77 4.05
N LEU A 100 -5.89 12.46 3.66
CA LEU A 100 -6.22 11.48 2.63
C LEU A 100 -6.68 12.24 1.37
N LYS A 101 -6.01 12.02 0.25
CA LYS A 101 -6.41 12.56 -1.05
C LYS A 101 -6.90 11.41 -1.92
N LEU A 102 -8.07 11.59 -2.54
CA LEU A 102 -8.67 10.62 -3.44
C LEU A 102 -8.91 11.27 -4.81
N ASP A 103 -8.43 10.62 -5.86
CA ASP A 103 -8.91 10.83 -7.22
C ASP A 103 -10.06 9.85 -7.44
N VAL A 104 -11.29 10.36 -7.52
CA VAL A 104 -12.52 9.56 -7.50
C VAL A 104 -13.54 10.09 -8.50
N ASP A 105 -14.21 9.19 -9.20
CA ASP A 105 -15.37 9.51 -10.01
C ASP A 105 -16.61 9.54 -9.11
N LEU A 106 -17.17 10.72 -8.92
CA LEU A 106 -18.39 10.94 -8.15
C LEU A 106 -19.58 11.11 -9.07
N GLN A 107 -20.67 10.41 -8.77
CA GLN A 107 -21.96 10.61 -9.40
C GLN A 107 -22.74 11.71 -8.66
N ALA A 108 -23.07 12.78 -9.39
CA ALA A 108 -23.88 13.90 -8.93
C ALA A 108 -25.16 13.95 -9.76
N GLY A 109 -26.26 13.39 -9.25
CA GLY A 109 -27.48 13.19 -10.02
C GLY A 109 -27.24 12.19 -11.17
N ASN A 110 -27.35 12.65 -12.42
CA ASN A 110 -27.18 11.82 -13.62
C ASN A 110 -25.80 11.97 -14.29
N GLU A 111 -24.92 12.81 -13.75
CA GLU A 111 -23.59 13.05 -14.29
C GLU A 111 -22.52 12.38 -13.41
N ILE A 112 -21.53 11.76 -14.05
CA ILE A 112 -20.32 11.28 -13.39
C ILE A 112 -19.22 12.29 -13.63
N LYS A 113 -18.59 12.78 -12.56
CA LYS A 113 -17.50 13.75 -12.60
C LYS A 113 -16.30 13.21 -11.85
N LYS A 114 -15.13 13.31 -12.48
CA LYS A 114 -13.85 13.03 -11.85
C LYS A 114 -13.50 14.16 -10.89
N CYS A 115 -13.43 13.90 -9.59
CA CYS A 115 -13.17 14.89 -8.56
C CYS A 115 -11.93 14.52 -7.75
N LEU A 116 -11.21 15.55 -7.30
CA LEU A 116 -10.21 15.41 -6.26
C LEU A 116 -10.88 15.67 -4.91
N VAL A 117 -10.93 14.65 -4.05
CA VAL A 117 -11.49 14.75 -2.71
C VAL A 117 -10.37 14.70 -1.68
N GLU A 118 -10.36 15.66 -0.76
CA GLU A 118 -9.40 15.70 0.34
C GLU A 118 -10.14 15.54 1.67
N ILE A 119 -9.77 14.52 2.44
CA ILE A 119 -10.25 14.29 3.80
C ILE A 119 -9.10 14.60 4.76
N TRP A 120 -9.25 15.64 5.57
CA TRP A 120 -8.30 15.99 6.60
C TRP A 120 -8.87 15.64 7.97
N SER A 121 -8.24 14.66 8.61
CA SER A 121 -8.65 14.11 9.90
C SER A 121 -7.77 14.64 11.02
N GLN A 122 -8.39 15.33 11.97
CA GLN A 122 -7.80 15.89 13.19
C GLN A 122 -8.67 15.47 14.39
N PRO A 123 -8.58 14.21 14.85
CA PRO A 123 -9.53 13.63 15.80
C PRO A 123 -9.56 14.32 17.18
N TRP A 124 -8.57 15.15 17.50
CA TRP A 124 -8.52 15.95 18.73
C TRP A 124 -9.32 17.26 18.66
N LEU A 125 -9.93 17.61 17.51
CA LEU A 125 -10.78 18.78 17.35
C LEU A 125 -12.26 18.39 17.27
N GLU A 126 -13.13 19.25 17.78
CA GLU A 126 -14.56 19.17 17.50
C GLU A 126 -14.82 19.40 16.01
N ASN A 127 -15.62 18.55 15.38
CA ASN A 127 -15.77 18.50 13.92
C ASN A 127 -14.42 18.39 13.19
N GLY A 128 -13.53 17.56 13.75
CA GLY A 128 -12.16 17.37 13.32
C GLY A 128 -11.98 16.69 11.97
N ILE A 129 -13.04 16.28 11.29
CA ILE A 129 -12.97 15.77 9.91
C ILE A 129 -13.42 16.87 8.96
N GLN A 130 -12.52 17.32 8.09
CA GLN A 130 -12.83 18.23 7.01
C GLN A 130 -12.78 17.49 5.67
N VAL A 131 -13.86 17.59 4.90
CA VAL A 131 -13.99 16.98 3.57
C VAL A 131 -14.09 18.09 2.54
N THR A 132 -13.19 18.05 1.57
CA THR A 132 -13.09 19.05 0.50
C THR A 132 -13.32 18.38 -0.84
N PHE A 133 -14.32 18.82 -1.58
CA PHE A 133 -14.62 18.35 -2.93
C PHE A 133 -14.13 19.38 -3.94
N ASN A 134 -13.18 18.98 -4.78
CA ASN A 134 -12.68 19.77 -5.90
C ASN A 134 -13.02 19.05 -7.21
N CYS A 135 -14.16 19.41 -7.80
CA CYS A 135 -14.62 18.86 -9.07
C CYS A 135 -14.37 19.87 -10.21
N PRO A 136 -13.87 19.45 -11.38
CA PRO A 136 -13.65 20.33 -12.54
C PRO A 136 -14.93 21.05 -12.95
N GLY A 137 -14.82 22.36 -13.20
CA GLY A 137 -15.94 23.19 -13.65
C GLY A 137 -16.98 23.51 -12.57
N GLY A 138 -16.70 23.19 -11.30
CA GLY A 138 -17.52 23.58 -10.14
C GLY A 138 -16.73 24.39 -9.11
N GLU A 139 -17.45 24.94 -8.13
CA GLU A 139 -16.82 25.58 -6.97
C GLU A 139 -16.28 24.53 -5.98
N LYS A 140 -15.21 24.91 -5.26
CA LYS A 140 -14.62 24.08 -4.21
C LYS A 140 -15.57 24.01 -3.01
N ILE A 141 -16.11 22.83 -2.72
CA ILE A 141 -17.03 22.63 -1.59
C ILE A 141 -16.25 22.10 -0.39
N VAL A 142 -16.34 22.76 0.76
CA VAL A 142 -15.67 22.35 1.99
C VAL A 142 -16.72 22.11 3.06
N ARG A 143 -16.72 20.93 3.67
CA ARG A 143 -17.63 20.55 4.75
C ARG A 143 -16.87 19.94 5.92
N LYS A 144 -17.46 19.97 7.11
CA LYS A 144 -16.89 19.38 8.31
C LYS A 144 -17.90 18.48 9.00
N HIS A 145 -17.42 17.44 9.66
CA HIS A 145 -18.22 16.59 10.53
C HIS A 145 -17.36 16.02 11.67
N SER A 146 -18.01 15.48 12.69
CA SER A 146 -17.34 14.78 13.78
C SER A 146 -16.69 13.46 13.32
N ALA A 147 -15.57 13.11 13.96
CA ALA A 147 -14.86 11.85 13.74
C ALA A 147 -15.76 10.63 13.96
#